data_AF-A0A1M5PKW3-F1
#
_entry.id   AF-A0A1M5PKW3-F1
#
_cell.length_a   1.000
_cell.length_b   1.000
_cell.length_c   1.000
_cell.angle_alpha   90.00
_cell.angle_beta   90.00
_cell.angle_gamma   90.00
#
_symmetry.space_group_name_H-M   'P 1'
#
loop_
_entity.id
_entity.type
_entity.pdbx_description
1 polymer ?
#
loop_
_entity_poly.entity_id
_entity_poly.type
_entity_poly.pdbx_seq_one_letter_code
_entity_poly.pdbx_strand_id
1 'polypeptide(L)'
;MEKTRKLIFMSILVAQSLILYIVEMYMPNPFTAIAPGAKLGLSNIITLISLIFIGFKDTFVVLVIRIILASMFFGGLSAFLYSIAGGILSLVVMGIILKLNKINYGLIGISIIGSIFHNIGQLIMASIIIQNIGIFIYLPVLLLSSIPTGLFVGLVCGFLMKNKNIQNSLNVKGVEFKLYNLKKLDVILIIILIIVNLGIIFNIKNKDDMSEKWVEIVVQGKTYKKVLIQDKSYEEKIKITTKFGYNYVYIHDGGVEIIDADCHDKICIKTGFIDKEGEIIACLPHKMYVKILGENEEVDNVSY
;
A
#
# COMPACT_ATOMS: atom_id res chain seq x y z
N MET A 1 -5.21 40.22 8.61
CA MET A 1 -6.49 40.29 7.88
C MET A 1 -7.57 40.70 8.88
N GLU A 2 -8.60 41.43 8.45
CA GLU A 2 -9.79 41.61 9.28
C GLU A 2 -10.45 40.26 9.58
N LYS A 3 -11.07 40.13 10.77
CA LYS A 3 -11.65 38.87 11.24
C LYS A 3 -12.65 38.29 10.25
N THR A 4 -13.54 39.11 9.69
CA THR A 4 -14.56 38.69 8.72
C THR A 4 -13.94 38.20 7.42
N ARG A 5 -12.97 38.92 6.86
CA ARG A 5 -12.26 38.51 5.63
C ARG A 5 -11.53 37.19 5.80
N LYS A 6 -10.91 36.98 6.97
CA LYS A 6 -10.22 35.73 7.30
C LYS A 6 -11.19 34.55 7.36
N LEU A 7 -12.34 34.74 8.00
CA LEU A 7 -13.39 33.72 8.09
C LEU A 7 -13.94 33.34 6.71
N ILE A 8 -14.25 34.33 5.87
CA ILE A 8 -14.69 34.11 4.48
C ILE A 8 -13.65 33.30 3.71
N PHE A 9 -12.37 33.67 3.83
CA PHE A 9 -11.30 32.96 3.13
C PHE A 9 -11.15 31.52 3.60
N MET A 10 -11.22 31.26 4.91
CA MET A 10 -11.22 29.90 5.46
C MET A 10 -12.40 29.07 4.93
N SER A 11 -13.60 29.66 4.86
CA SER A 11 -14.79 28.99 4.31
C SER A 11 -14.62 28.61 2.83
N ILE A 12 -14.02 29.50 2.02
CA ILE A 12 -13.72 29.21 0.60
C ILE A 12 -12.73 28.05 0.49
N LEU A 13 -11.69 28.03 1.32
CA LEU A 13 -10.73 26.92 1.34
C LEU A 13 -11.38 25.60 1.73
N VAL A 14 -12.25 25.59 2.75
CA VAL A 14 -13.02 24.40 3.12
C VAL A 14 -13.86 23.92 1.93
N ALA A 15 -14.60 24.81 1.26
CA ALA A 15 -15.44 24.46 0.11
C ALA A 15 -14.61 23.88 -1.05
N GLN A 16 -13.48 24.52 -1.39
CA GLN A 16 -12.56 24.01 -2.42
C GLN A 16 -12.00 22.64 -2.04
N SER A 17 -11.67 22.43 -0.77
CA SER A 17 -11.14 21.15 -0.31
C SER A 17 -12.18 20.03 -0.38
N LEU A 18 -13.46 20.33 -0.13
CA LEU A 18 -14.56 19.40 -0.34
C LEU A 18 -14.75 19.08 -1.83
N ILE A 19 -14.69 20.08 -2.71
CA ILE A 19 -14.77 19.86 -4.16
C ILE A 19 -13.64 18.93 -4.62
N LEU A 20 -12.40 19.18 -4.20
CA LEU A 20 -11.27 18.32 -4.54
C LEU A 20 -11.42 16.90 -3.98
N TYR A 21 -12.00 16.76 -2.79
CA TYR A 21 -12.32 15.45 -2.21
C TYR A 21 -13.34 14.68 -3.05
N ILE A 22 -14.38 15.37 -3.52
CA ILE A 22 -15.42 14.78 -4.39
C ILE A 22 -14.80 14.35 -5.73
N VAL A 23 -14.00 15.23 -6.36
CA VAL A 23 -13.30 14.91 -7.60
C VAL A 23 -12.41 13.68 -7.41
N GLU A 24 -11.66 13.61 -6.31
CA GLU A 24 -10.82 12.47 -5.97
C GLU A 24 -11.61 11.16 -5.86
N MET A 25 -12.84 11.21 -5.35
CA MET A 25 -13.71 10.04 -5.22
C MET A 25 -14.20 9.51 -6.58
N TYR A 26 -14.42 10.39 -7.56
CA TYR A 26 -14.84 10.01 -8.90
C TYR A 26 -13.68 9.57 -9.81
N MET A 27 -12.43 9.87 -9.43
CA MET A 27 -11.27 9.44 -10.19
C MET A 27 -10.99 7.94 -9.93
N PRO A 28 -10.74 7.14 -10.98
CA PRO A 28 -10.28 5.78 -10.80
C PRO A 28 -8.91 5.83 -10.12
N ASN A 29 -8.86 5.37 -8.87
CA ASN A 29 -7.65 5.39 -8.09
C ASN A 29 -6.83 4.12 -8.36
N PRO A 30 -5.63 4.21 -8.94
CA PRO A 30 -4.81 3.05 -9.26
C PRO A 30 -4.30 2.31 -8.01
N PHE A 31 -4.39 2.94 -6.83
CA PHE A 31 -3.86 2.41 -5.57
C PHE A 31 -4.89 1.69 -4.71
N THR A 32 -6.21 1.80 -5.01
CA THR A 32 -7.25 1.12 -4.22
C THR A 32 -7.19 -0.40 -4.35
N ALA A 33 -6.68 -0.91 -5.47
CA ALA A 33 -6.45 -2.35 -5.66
C ALA A 33 -5.29 -2.89 -4.83
N ILE A 34 -4.39 -2.03 -4.34
CA ILE A 34 -3.13 -2.44 -3.69
C ILE A 34 -3.17 -2.21 -2.17
N ALA A 35 -3.85 -1.15 -1.70
CA ALA A 35 -4.02 -0.90 -0.29
C ALA A 35 -5.41 -0.27 0.01
N PRO A 36 -6.21 -0.88 0.89
CA PRO A 36 -7.53 -0.35 1.24
C PRO A 36 -7.39 1.02 1.91
N GLY A 37 -8.12 2.02 1.38
CA GLY A 37 -8.10 3.39 1.90
C GLY A 37 -7.01 4.29 1.30
N ALA A 38 -6.14 3.78 0.42
CA ALA A 38 -5.17 4.60 -0.30
C ALA A 38 -5.88 5.67 -1.13
N LYS A 39 -5.42 6.92 -1.03
CA LYS A 39 -6.00 8.11 -1.67
C LYS A 39 -4.92 8.89 -2.42
N LEU A 40 -5.28 9.61 -3.48
CA LEU A 40 -4.37 10.48 -4.24
C LEU A 40 -3.96 11.72 -3.43
N GLY A 41 -4.78 12.11 -2.45
CA GLY A 41 -4.51 13.24 -1.56
C GLY A 41 -4.73 14.59 -2.22
N LEU A 42 -5.68 14.73 -3.17
CA LEU A 42 -5.95 16.00 -3.85
C LEU A 42 -6.38 17.07 -2.85
N SER A 43 -7.16 16.70 -1.84
CA SER A 43 -7.55 17.61 -0.77
C SER A 43 -6.35 18.18 0.03
N ASN A 44 -5.19 17.51 0.04
CA ASN A 44 -3.97 18.00 0.71
C ASN A 44 -3.35 19.22 0.02
N ILE A 45 -3.69 19.50 -1.24
CA ILE A 45 -3.34 20.76 -1.92
C ILE A 45 -3.79 21.94 -1.07
N ILE A 46 -5.04 21.93 -0.61
CA ILE A 46 -5.60 23.00 0.23
C ILE A 46 -4.95 23.03 1.61
N THR A 47 -4.60 21.88 2.17
CA THR A 47 -3.89 21.82 3.46
C THR A 47 -2.52 22.50 3.36
N LEU A 48 -1.72 22.21 2.34
CA LEU A 48 -0.42 22.83 2.14
C LEU A 48 -0.54 24.33 1.81
N ILE A 49 -1.46 24.70 0.93
CA ILE A 49 -1.74 26.10 0.56
C ILE A 49 -2.16 26.92 1.79
N SER A 50 -3.11 26.42 2.56
CA SER A 50 -3.58 27.10 3.76
C SER A 50 -2.47 27.23 4.79
N LEU A 51 -1.64 26.19 4.95
CA LEU A 51 -0.53 26.21 5.90
C LEU A 51 0.47 27.32 5.58
N ILE A 52 0.69 27.60 4.31
CA ILE A 52 1.56 28.66 3.83
C ILE A 52 0.92 30.03 3.98
N PHE A 53 -0.38 30.18 3.67
CA PHE A 53 -1.03 31.49 3.60
C PHE A 53 -1.61 32.00 4.91
N ILE A 54 -2.25 31.12 5.69
CA ILE A 54 -2.94 31.49 6.95
C ILE A 54 -2.27 30.87 8.18
N GLY A 55 -1.33 29.94 7.99
CA GLY A 55 -0.54 29.37 9.06
C GLY A 55 -1.21 28.21 9.79
N PHE A 56 -0.43 27.57 10.67
CA PHE A 56 -0.79 26.28 11.27
C PHE A 56 -2.14 26.26 11.99
N LYS A 57 -2.42 27.26 12.84
CA LYS A 57 -3.63 27.29 13.69
C LYS A 57 -4.90 27.32 12.84
N ASP A 58 -4.93 28.14 11.80
CA ASP A 58 -6.11 28.29 10.95
C ASP A 58 -6.24 27.12 9.98
N THR A 59 -5.12 26.59 9.47
CA THR A 59 -5.13 25.35 8.68
C THR A 59 -5.66 24.17 9.47
N PHE A 60 -5.35 24.05 10.77
CA PHE A 60 -5.91 23.01 11.61
C PHE A 60 -7.45 23.09 11.64
N VAL A 61 -8.01 24.30 11.78
CA VAL A 61 -9.46 24.50 11.74
C VAL A 61 -10.04 24.12 10.36
N VAL A 62 -9.41 24.57 9.27
CA VAL A 62 -9.83 24.22 7.89
C VAL A 62 -9.80 22.70 7.69
N LEU A 63 -8.74 22.03 8.16
CA LEU A 63 -8.57 20.59 8.07
C LEU A 63 -9.67 19.83 8.82
N VAL A 64 -9.93 20.19 10.08
CA VAL A 64 -10.92 19.52 10.93
C VAL A 64 -12.32 19.70 10.35
N ILE A 65 -12.71 20.94 10.00
CA ILE A 65 -14.03 21.23 9.42
C ILE A 65 -14.20 20.44 8.11
N ARG A 66 -13.19 20.44 7.25
CA ARG A 66 -13.23 19.65 6.01
C ARG A 66 -13.46 18.18 6.27
N ILE A 67 -12.71 17.56 7.20
CA ILE A 67 -12.80 16.12 7.45
C ILE A 67 -14.18 15.75 7.99
N ILE A 68 -14.72 16.57 8.91
CA ILE A 68 -16.08 16.40 9.42
C ILE A 68 -17.08 16.45 8.26
N LEU A 69 -17.08 17.52 7.46
CA LEU A 69 -18.03 17.69 6.36
C LEU A 69 -17.87 16.60 5.29
N ALA A 70 -16.64 16.25 4.89
CA ALA A 70 -16.38 15.20 3.91
C ALA A 70 -16.90 13.84 4.39
N SER A 71 -16.72 13.53 5.68
CA SER A 71 -17.24 12.29 6.25
C SER A 71 -18.76 12.28 6.37
N MET A 72 -19.40 13.41 6.67
CA MET A 72 -20.86 13.49 6.78
C MET A 72 -21.56 13.32 5.43
N PHE A 73 -21.01 13.91 4.36
CA PHE A 73 -21.65 13.89 3.04
C PHE A 73 -21.23 12.71 2.16
N PHE A 74 -19.99 12.23 2.28
CA PHE A 74 -19.39 11.33 1.31
C PHE A 74 -18.63 10.15 1.93
N GLY A 75 -18.60 10.00 3.27
CA GLY A 75 -17.79 9.01 3.95
C GLY A 75 -18.54 8.22 5.03
N GLY A 76 -17.91 7.15 5.51
CA GLY A 76 -18.32 6.45 6.73
C GLY A 76 -17.39 6.75 7.91
N LEU A 77 -17.69 6.20 9.08
CA LEU A 77 -16.90 6.39 10.30
C LEU A 77 -15.42 5.98 10.11
N SER A 78 -15.15 4.88 9.41
CA SER A 78 -13.77 4.45 9.14
C SER A 78 -13.00 5.45 8.27
N ALA A 79 -13.65 6.03 7.25
CA ALA A 79 -13.03 7.03 6.38
C ALA A 79 -12.72 8.34 7.15
N PHE A 80 -13.60 8.71 8.09
CA PHE A 80 -13.35 9.81 9.01
C PHE A 80 -12.10 9.56 9.86
N LEU A 81 -12.01 8.39 10.50
CA LEU A 81 -10.90 8.01 11.38
C LEU A 81 -9.55 7.98 10.63
N TYR A 82 -9.52 7.42 9.41
CA TYR A 82 -8.31 7.45 8.59
C TYR A 82 -7.90 8.88 8.21
N SER A 83 -8.87 9.70 7.79
CA SER A 83 -8.62 11.07 7.34
C SER A 83 -8.15 11.98 8.48
N ILE A 84 -8.68 11.81 9.69
CA ILE A 84 -8.27 12.62 10.85
C ILE A 84 -6.87 12.24 11.32
N ALA A 85 -6.56 10.95 11.42
CA ALA A 85 -5.24 10.48 11.83
C ALA A 85 -4.15 10.90 10.82
N GLY A 86 -4.35 10.58 9.54
CA GLY A 86 -3.43 10.98 8.47
C GLY A 86 -3.33 12.49 8.30
N GLY A 87 -4.46 13.19 8.29
CA GLY A 87 -4.52 14.63 8.08
C GLY A 87 -3.80 15.43 9.16
N ILE A 88 -4.04 15.10 10.43
CA ILE A 88 -3.40 15.81 11.56
C ILE A 88 -1.90 15.52 11.57
N LEU A 89 -1.48 14.25 11.42
CA LEU A 89 -0.07 13.88 11.43
C LEU A 89 0.70 14.59 10.31
N SER A 90 0.14 14.59 9.10
CA SER A 90 0.68 15.31 7.93
C SER A 90 0.82 16.81 8.20
N LEU A 91 -0.23 17.45 8.74
CA LEU A 91 -0.22 18.89 9.05
C LEU A 91 0.85 19.24 10.09
N VAL A 92 0.97 18.46 11.15
CA VAL A 92 1.98 18.67 12.22
C VAL A 92 3.38 18.62 11.63
N VAL A 93 3.69 17.60 10.83
CA VAL A 93 5.04 17.45 10.25
C VAL A 93 5.35 18.55 9.25
N MET A 94 4.44 18.85 8.32
CA MET A 94 4.64 19.96 7.38
C MET A 94 4.81 21.31 8.10
N GLY A 95 4.02 21.54 9.15
CA GLY A 95 4.10 22.76 9.97
C GLY A 95 5.43 22.90 10.71
N ILE A 96 5.94 21.80 11.26
CA ILE A 96 7.27 21.75 11.89
C ILE A 96 8.36 22.09 10.86
N ILE A 97 8.35 21.45 9.69
CA ILE A 97 9.38 21.67 8.66
C ILE A 97 9.37 23.10 8.14
N LEU A 98 8.19 23.66 7.89
CA LEU A 98 8.04 25.06 7.47
C LEU A 98 8.50 26.06 8.54
N LYS A 99 8.36 25.74 9.83
CA LYS A 99 8.86 26.58 10.92
C LYS A 99 10.37 26.42 11.12
N LEU A 100 10.91 25.23 10.89
CA LEU A 100 12.33 24.88 10.97
C LEU A 100 13.13 25.26 9.72
N ASN A 101 12.67 26.23 8.91
CA ASN A 101 13.15 26.59 7.57
C ASN A 101 14.64 27.04 7.45
N LYS A 102 15.47 26.72 8.44
CA LYS A 102 16.92 26.59 8.32
C LYS A 102 17.33 25.41 7.42
N ILE A 103 16.45 24.42 7.20
CA ILE A 103 16.73 23.27 6.35
C ILE A 103 16.23 23.55 4.93
N ASN A 104 17.11 23.41 3.95
CA ASN A 104 16.94 23.84 2.57
C ASN A 104 16.01 22.91 1.77
N TYR A 105 14.75 22.70 2.21
CA TYR A 105 13.73 21.91 1.50
C TYR A 105 12.90 22.78 0.52
N GLY A 106 12.46 22.18 -0.58
CA GLY A 106 11.53 22.78 -1.54
C GLY A 106 10.08 22.48 -1.16
N LEU A 107 9.12 23.15 -1.81
CA LEU A 107 7.69 22.89 -1.59
C LEU A 107 7.31 21.45 -1.94
N ILE A 108 7.97 20.90 -2.97
CA ILE A 108 7.85 19.51 -3.39
C ILE A 108 8.29 18.57 -2.26
N GLY A 109 9.46 18.81 -1.64
CA GLY A 109 9.93 17.99 -0.52
C GLY A 109 8.99 18.02 0.68
N ILE A 110 8.49 19.21 1.04
CA ILE A 110 7.51 19.36 2.15
C ILE A 110 6.24 18.58 1.84
N SER A 111 5.76 18.64 0.61
CA SER A 111 4.58 17.90 0.15
C SER A 111 4.79 16.39 0.18
N ILE A 112 5.94 15.88 -0.29
CA ILE A 112 6.29 14.45 -0.23
C ILE A 112 6.31 13.96 1.21
N ILE A 113 6.97 14.70 2.11
CA ILE A 113 6.98 14.36 3.54
C ILE A 113 5.55 14.40 4.10
N GLY A 114 4.76 15.41 3.73
CA GLY A 114 3.35 15.50 4.06
C GLY A 114 2.56 14.25 3.65
N SER A 115 2.73 13.77 2.42
CA SER A 115 2.08 12.55 1.91
C SER A 115 2.50 11.29 2.66
N ILE A 116 3.81 11.14 2.94
CA ILE A 116 4.35 10.02 3.72
C ILE A 116 3.68 9.93 5.09
N PHE A 117 3.70 11.05 5.83
CA PHE A 117 3.12 11.08 7.17
C PHE A 117 1.59 11.01 7.16
N HIS A 118 0.94 11.42 6.06
CA HIS A 118 -0.48 11.17 5.88
C HIS A 118 -0.78 9.67 5.80
N ASN A 119 -0.03 8.94 4.96
CA ASN A 119 -0.20 7.50 4.80
C ASN A 119 0.17 6.72 6.07
N ILE A 120 1.25 7.11 6.76
CA ILE A 120 1.62 6.54 8.06
C ILE A 120 0.50 6.73 9.08
N GLY A 121 -0.08 7.93 9.17
CA GLY A 121 -1.18 8.21 10.10
C GLY A 121 -2.43 7.39 9.79
N GLN A 122 -2.77 7.22 8.51
CA GLN A 122 -3.85 6.33 8.08
C GLN A 122 -3.59 4.88 8.48
N LEU A 123 -2.36 4.39 8.27
CA LEU A 123 -2.00 2.99 8.55
C LEU A 123 -1.94 2.68 10.05
N ILE A 124 -1.46 3.63 10.87
CA ILE A 124 -1.53 3.54 12.33
C ILE A 124 -2.99 3.40 12.76
N MET A 125 -3.89 4.24 12.23
CA MET A 125 -5.30 4.14 12.57
C MET A 125 -5.93 2.84 12.07
N ALA A 126 -5.58 2.37 10.87
CA ALA A 126 -6.03 1.08 10.34
C ALA A 126 -5.57 -0.08 11.22
N SER A 127 -4.33 -0.07 11.69
CA SER A 127 -3.80 -1.08 12.61
C SER A 127 -4.56 -1.11 13.94
N ILE A 128 -4.99 0.04 14.47
CA ILE A 128 -5.80 0.11 15.69
C ILE A 128 -7.21 -0.44 15.46
N ILE A 129 -7.85 -0.08 14.34
CA ILE A 129 -9.22 -0.53 14.03
C ILE A 129 -9.28 -2.04 13.77
N ILE A 130 -8.32 -2.56 13.01
CA ILE A 130 -8.28 -3.98 12.61
C ILE A 130 -7.58 -4.85 13.68
N GLN A 131 -6.94 -4.23 14.67
CA GLN A 131 -6.20 -4.91 15.75
C GLN A 131 -5.10 -5.86 15.24
N ASN A 132 -4.54 -5.56 14.07
CA ASN A 132 -3.51 -6.37 13.44
C ASN A 132 -2.35 -5.49 12.96
N ILE A 133 -1.15 -5.71 13.50
CA ILE A 133 0.04 -4.96 13.11
C ILE A 133 0.58 -5.39 11.74
N GLY A 134 0.18 -6.56 11.24
CA GLY A 134 0.52 -7.08 9.92
C GLY A 134 0.05 -6.20 8.76
N ILE A 135 -0.90 -5.28 8.99
CA ILE A 135 -1.31 -4.25 8.01
C ILE A 135 -0.15 -3.34 7.59
N PHE A 136 0.90 -3.23 8.42
CA PHE A 136 2.11 -2.51 8.03
C PHE A 136 2.82 -3.13 6.81
N ILE A 137 2.44 -4.33 6.36
CA ILE A 137 2.88 -4.89 5.08
C ILE A 137 2.53 -4.00 3.88
N TYR A 138 1.47 -3.17 3.97
CA TYR A 138 1.10 -2.21 2.92
C TYR A 138 1.94 -0.92 2.96
N LEU A 139 2.70 -0.68 4.02
CA LEU A 139 3.51 0.54 4.17
C LEU A 139 4.45 0.80 2.97
N PRO A 140 5.19 -0.17 2.42
CA PRO A 140 6.10 0.07 1.31
C PRO A 140 5.37 0.60 0.07
N VAL A 141 4.26 -0.04 -0.29
CA VAL A 141 3.41 0.41 -1.41
C VAL A 141 2.92 1.85 -1.16
N LEU A 142 2.48 2.16 0.06
CA LEU A 142 2.00 3.48 0.42
C LEU A 142 3.12 4.55 0.44
N LEU A 143 4.34 4.19 0.81
CA LEU A 143 5.49 5.09 0.71
C LEU A 143 5.84 5.36 -0.76
N LEU A 144 5.76 4.34 -1.62
CA LEU A 144 5.99 4.49 -3.04
C LEU A 144 4.93 5.39 -3.71
N SER A 145 3.65 5.23 -3.34
CA SER A 145 2.56 6.09 -3.83
C SER A 145 2.63 7.53 -3.29
N SER A 146 3.33 7.76 -2.18
CA SER A 146 3.56 9.10 -1.62
C SER A 146 4.44 9.99 -2.48
N ILE A 147 5.33 9.40 -3.31
CA ILE A 147 6.23 10.15 -4.19
C ILE A 147 5.44 10.87 -5.31
N PRO A 148 4.68 10.18 -6.18
CA PRO A 148 3.94 10.85 -7.25
C PRO A 148 2.86 11.79 -6.72
N THR A 149 2.14 11.40 -5.67
CA THR A 149 1.11 12.25 -5.04
C THR A 149 1.74 13.51 -4.42
N GLY A 150 2.79 13.35 -3.63
CA GLY A 150 3.53 14.46 -3.03
C GLY A 150 4.14 15.41 -4.06
N LEU A 151 4.70 14.87 -5.14
CA LEU A 151 5.25 15.66 -6.24
C LEU A 151 4.17 16.45 -6.96
N PHE A 152 3.04 15.82 -7.30
CA PHE A 152 1.91 16.48 -7.94
C PHE A 152 1.36 17.63 -7.08
N VAL A 153 1.07 17.36 -5.81
CA VAL A 153 0.55 18.36 -4.86
C VAL A 153 1.54 19.52 -4.70
N GLY A 154 2.82 19.22 -4.57
CA GLY A 154 3.89 20.22 -4.43
C GLY A 154 4.03 21.11 -5.67
N LEU A 155 3.96 20.54 -6.87
CA LEU A 155 3.99 21.29 -8.13
C LEU A 155 2.77 22.21 -8.27
N VAL A 156 1.56 21.69 -8.01
CA VAL A 156 0.33 22.50 -8.08
C VAL A 156 0.40 23.69 -7.12
N CYS A 157 0.82 23.45 -5.87
CA CYS A 157 1.01 24.53 -4.90
C CYS A 157 2.06 25.54 -5.39
N GLY A 158 3.16 25.06 -6.01
CA GLY A 158 4.21 25.92 -6.57
C GLY A 158 3.71 26.81 -7.70
N PHE A 159 2.90 26.26 -8.62
CA PHE A 159 2.28 27.02 -9.70
C PHE A 159 1.30 28.07 -9.18
N LEU A 160 0.47 27.72 -8.19
CA LEU A 160 -0.47 28.66 -7.58
C LEU A 160 0.26 29.80 -6.87
N MET A 161 1.37 29.49 -6.20
CA MET A 161 2.21 30.49 -5.56
C MET A 161 2.92 31.42 -6.55
N LYS A 162 3.16 31.02 -7.80
CA LYS A 162 3.79 31.89 -8.81
C LYS A 162 2.90 33.08 -9.20
N ASN A 163 1.58 32.92 -9.10
CA ASN A 163 0.65 33.93 -9.59
C ASN A 163 0.58 35.13 -8.65
N LYS A 164 1.22 36.24 -9.04
CA LYS A 164 1.26 37.50 -8.28
C LYS A 164 -0.13 38.06 -7.96
N ASN A 165 -1.12 37.84 -8.82
CA ASN A 165 -2.49 38.28 -8.55
C ASN A 165 -3.07 37.55 -7.33
N ILE A 166 -2.82 36.24 -7.24
CA ILE A 166 -3.25 35.43 -6.08
C ILE A 166 -2.50 35.88 -4.82
N GLN A 167 -1.18 36.09 -4.89
CA GLN A 167 -0.39 36.58 -3.76
C GLN A 167 -0.91 37.93 -3.21
N ASN A 168 -1.21 38.86 -4.13
CA ASN A 168 -1.69 40.19 -3.79
C ASN A 168 -3.11 40.17 -3.21
N SER A 169 -4.02 39.39 -3.81
CA SER A 169 -5.39 39.19 -3.30
C SER A 169 -5.41 38.57 -1.90
N LEU A 170 -4.40 37.75 -1.58
CA LEU A 170 -4.28 37.08 -0.27
C LEU A 170 -3.47 37.87 0.76
N ASN A 171 -2.92 39.04 0.39
CA ASN A 171 -2.12 39.93 1.25
C ASN A 171 -0.98 39.20 1.98
N VAL A 172 -0.29 38.32 1.25
CA VAL A 172 0.79 37.49 1.76
C VAL A 172 2.06 38.33 1.73
N LYS A 173 2.44 38.91 2.87
CA LYS A 173 3.69 39.66 2.99
C LYS A 173 4.89 38.70 3.02
N GLY A 174 5.80 38.87 2.06
CA GLY A 174 7.23 38.61 2.30
C GLY A 174 7.64 37.16 2.48
N VAL A 175 7.21 36.25 1.60
CA VAL A 175 7.90 34.97 1.48
C VAL A 175 8.37 34.75 0.05
N GLU A 176 9.55 35.30 -0.25
CA GLU A 176 10.35 34.92 -1.41
C GLU A 176 10.85 33.49 -1.20
N PHE A 177 10.01 32.47 -1.40
CA PHE A 177 10.57 31.14 -1.55
C PHE A 177 10.89 30.75 -2.99
N LYS A 178 12.12 30.24 -3.17
CA LYS A 178 12.57 29.43 -4.30
C LYS A 178 11.79 28.11 -4.24
N LEU A 179 10.49 28.17 -4.51
CA LEU A 179 9.47 27.18 -4.13
C LEU A 179 9.28 26.02 -5.11
N TYR A 180 9.83 26.12 -6.31
CA TYR A 180 9.49 25.19 -7.40
C TYR A 180 10.63 24.26 -7.80
N ASN A 181 11.87 24.58 -7.42
CA ASN A 181 12.99 23.72 -7.72
C ASN A 181 13.07 22.62 -6.66
N LEU A 182 13.10 21.38 -7.14
CA LEU A 182 13.62 20.25 -6.38
C LEU A 182 14.97 20.65 -5.80
N LYS A 183 15.02 20.84 -4.49
CA LYS A 183 16.28 21.13 -3.83
C LYS A 183 17.06 19.82 -3.68
N LYS A 184 18.37 19.92 -3.45
CA LYS A 184 19.24 18.74 -3.31
C LYS A 184 18.70 17.75 -2.27
N LEU A 185 18.13 18.26 -1.17
CA LEU A 185 17.51 17.44 -0.13
C LEU A 185 16.23 16.73 -0.58
N ASP A 186 15.46 17.33 -1.49
CA ASP A 186 14.25 16.72 -2.04
C ASP A 186 14.62 15.51 -2.93
N VAL A 187 15.68 15.65 -3.73
CA VAL A 187 16.20 14.56 -4.57
C VAL A 187 16.78 13.43 -3.71
N ILE A 188 17.56 13.75 -2.69
CA ILE A 188 18.09 12.77 -1.73
C ILE A 188 16.94 12.01 -1.05
N LEU A 189 15.89 12.71 -0.61
CA LEU A 189 14.71 12.10 -0.02
C LEU A 189 14.05 11.09 -0.97
N ILE A 190 13.83 11.48 -2.23
CA ILE A 190 13.22 10.60 -3.25
C ILE A 190 14.08 9.36 -3.48
N ILE A 191 15.41 9.52 -3.62
CA ILE A 191 16.34 8.39 -3.83
C ILE A 191 16.30 7.43 -2.63
N ILE A 192 16.37 7.96 -1.40
CA ILE A 192 16.31 7.15 -0.17
C ILE A 192 15.00 6.35 -0.13
N LEU A 193 13.86 6.99 -0.43
CA LEU A 193 12.57 6.30 -0.45
C LEU A 193 12.53 5.17 -1.47
N ILE A 194 13.08 5.38 -2.67
CA ILE A 194 13.14 4.33 -3.70
C ILE A 194 14.02 3.17 -3.21
N ILE A 195 15.20 3.44 -2.66
CA ILE A 195 16.13 2.40 -2.17
C ILE A 195 15.50 1.61 -1.02
N VAL A 196 14.89 2.30 -0.05
CA VAL A 196 14.22 1.66 1.10
C VAL A 196 13.10 0.75 0.62
N ASN A 197 12.28 1.20 -0.33
CA ASN A 197 11.20 0.38 -0.88
C ASN A 197 11.72 -0.84 -1.66
N LEU A 198 12.77 -0.68 -2.47
CA LEU A 198 13.41 -1.79 -3.16
C LEU A 198 13.99 -2.82 -2.18
N GLY A 199 14.62 -2.36 -1.10
CA GLY A 199 15.14 -3.22 -0.04
C GLY A 199 14.04 -4.00 0.69
N ILE A 200 12.89 -3.37 0.95
CA ILE A 200 11.76 -4.06 1.57
C ILE A 200 11.15 -5.10 0.61
N ILE A 201 10.95 -4.76 -0.66
CA ILE A 201 10.43 -5.70 -1.67
C ILE A 201 11.37 -6.90 -1.83
N PHE A 202 12.68 -6.67 -1.84
CA PHE A 202 13.68 -7.73 -1.92
C PHE A 202 13.64 -8.65 -0.69
N ASN A 203 13.50 -8.09 0.52
CA ASN A 203 13.36 -8.89 1.74
C ASN A 203 12.08 -9.73 1.76
N ILE A 204 10.95 -9.19 1.28
CA ILE A 204 9.70 -9.95 1.19
C ILE A 204 9.87 -11.14 0.23
N LYS A 205 10.46 -10.89 -0.95
CA LYS A 205 10.71 -11.95 -1.94
C LYS A 205 11.64 -13.05 -1.42
N ASN A 206 12.66 -12.69 -0.65
CA ASN A 206 13.55 -13.68 -0.02
C ASN A 206 12.87 -14.45 1.12
N LYS A 207 11.83 -13.90 1.74
CA LYS A 207 11.12 -14.54 2.85
C LYS A 207 10.09 -15.57 2.37
N ASP A 208 9.45 -15.35 1.22
CA ASP A 208 8.61 -16.36 0.54
C ASP A 208 9.42 -17.58 0.06
N ASP A 209 10.72 -17.41 -0.19
CA ASP A 209 11.63 -18.52 -0.48
C ASP A 209 12.02 -19.34 0.76
N MET A 210 11.72 -18.84 1.98
CA MET A 210 12.04 -19.48 3.26
C MET A 210 10.81 -20.00 4.03
N SER A 211 9.59 -19.85 3.53
CA SER A 211 8.41 -20.41 4.19
C SER A 211 8.38 -21.93 4.03
N GLU A 212 8.09 -22.65 5.11
CA GLU A 212 7.99 -24.10 5.11
C GLU A 212 6.84 -24.55 4.20
N LYS A 213 7.17 -25.10 3.03
CA LYS A 213 6.19 -25.69 2.12
C LYS A 213 6.11 -27.20 2.32
N TRP A 214 4.91 -27.74 2.31
CA TRP A 214 4.70 -29.19 2.38
C TRP A 214 4.10 -29.70 1.08
N VAL A 215 4.63 -30.82 0.59
CA VAL A 215 3.99 -31.60 -0.46
C VAL A 215 3.22 -32.72 0.20
N GLU A 216 1.90 -32.70 0.08
CA GLU A 216 1.05 -33.80 0.51
C GLU A 216 0.62 -34.64 -0.69
N ILE A 217 0.93 -35.94 -0.64
CA ILE A 217 0.49 -36.92 -1.62
C ILE A 217 -0.65 -37.72 -1.01
N VAL A 218 -1.81 -37.70 -1.67
CA VAL A 218 -3.03 -38.37 -1.20
C VAL A 218 -3.44 -39.44 -2.20
N VAL A 219 -3.72 -40.63 -1.70
CA VAL A 219 -4.16 -41.79 -2.50
C VAL A 219 -5.43 -42.36 -1.87
N GLN A 220 -6.50 -42.46 -2.66
CA GLN A 220 -7.82 -42.93 -2.20
C GLN A 220 -8.35 -42.14 -0.98
N GLY A 221 -8.06 -40.83 -0.94
CA GLY A 221 -8.49 -39.96 0.15
C GLY A 221 -7.73 -40.11 1.46
N LYS A 222 -6.64 -40.90 1.49
CA LYS A 222 -5.74 -41.00 2.65
C LYS A 222 -4.36 -40.44 2.31
N THR A 223 -3.79 -39.67 3.22
CA THR A 223 -2.41 -39.17 3.10
C THR A 223 -1.45 -40.35 2.98
N TYR A 224 -0.77 -40.43 1.84
CA TYR A 224 0.25 -41.43 1.55
C TYR A 224 1.60 -40.99 2.10
N LYS A 225 1.97 -39.73 1.85
CA LYS A 225 3.20 -39.12 2.36
C LYS A 225 3.04 -37.60 2.43
N LYS A 226 3.59 -36.99 3.47
CA LYS A 226 3.76 -35.54 3.59
C LYS A 226 5.27 -35.26 3.65
N VAL A 227 5.77 -34.42 2.75
CA VAL A 227 7.20 -34.10 2.63
C VAL A 227 7.38 -32.61 2.86
N LEU A 228 8.23 -32.25 3.84
CA LEU A 228 8.62 -30.86 4.06
C LEU A 228 9.70 -30.48 3.05
N ILE A 229 9.44 -29.44 2.27
CA ILE A 229 10.42 -28.80 1.40
C ILE A 229 11.23 -27.84 2.28
N GLN A 230 12.40 -28.31 2.74
CA GLN A 230 13.29 -27.54 3.61
C GLN A 230 14.10 -26.48 2.85
N ASP A 231 14.39 -26.72 1.57
CA ASP A 231 15.12 -25.83 0.66
C ASP A 231 14.87 -26.26 -0.81
N LYS A 232 15.08 -25.36 -1.77
CA LYS A 232 14.98 -25.61 -3.22
C LYS A 232 15.99 -26.65 -3.73
N SER A 233 17.01 -26.96 -2.93
CA SER A 233 18.00 -28.00 -3.21
C SER A 233 17.50 -29.43 -2.95
N TYR A 234 16.32 -29.60 -2.35
CA TYR A 234 15.74 -30.91 -2.08
C TYR A 234 15.17 -31.55 -3.35
N GLU A 235 15.66 -32.73 -3.70
CA GLU A 235 15.15 -33.54 -4.81
C GLU A 235 14.76 -34.94 -4.32
N GLU A 236 13.52 -35.37 -4.60
CA GLU A 236 13.06 -36.73 -4.31
C GLU A 236 12.14 -37.25 -5.42
N LYS A 237 12.43 -38.46 -5.92
CA LYS A 237 11.56 -39.18 -6.85
C LYS A 237 10.85 -40.32 -6.13
N ILE A 238 9.53 -40.27 -6.10
CA ILE A 238 8.67 -41.23 -5.39
C ILE A 238 7.82 -41.97 -6.41
N LYS A 239 8.06 -43.29 -6.53
CA LYS A 239 7.15 -44.18 -7.27
C LYS A 239 6.04 -44.65 -6.35
N ILE A 240 4.80 -44.43 -6.76
CA ILE A 240 3.62 -44.91 -6.04
C ILE A 240 2.92 -45.91 -6.94
N THR A 241 2.87 -47.17 -6.51
CA THR A 241 2.19 -48.25 -7.24
C THR A 241 0.99 -48.70 -6.44
N THR A 242 -0.18 -48.71 -7.08
CA THR A 242 -1.44 -49.13 -6.47
C THR A 242 -2.15 -50.14 -7.36
N LYS A 243 -3.27 -50.69 -6.89
CA LYS A 243 -4.17 -51.51 -7.73
C LYS A 243 -4.77 -50.77 -8.94
N PHE A 244 -4.66 -49.44 -8.99
CA PHE A 244 -5.21 -48.61 -10.07
C PHE A 244 -4.17 -48.22 -11.12
N GLY A 245 -2.88 -48.53 -10.89
CA GLY A 245 -1.77 -48.08 -11.72
C GLY A 245 -0.64 -47.49 -10.88
N TYR A 246 0.35 -46.88 -11.54
CA TYR A 246 1.48 -46.19 -10.94
C TYR A 246 1.56 -44.70 -11.30
N ASN A 247 2.14 -43.92 -10.39
CA ASN A 247 2.58 -42.54 -10.65
C ASN A 247 4.02 -42.37 -10.15
N TYR A 248 4.81 -41.60 -10.89
CA TYR A 248 6.11 -41.09 -10.45
C TYR A 248 5.97 -39.62 -10.11
N VAL A 249 6.02 -39.32 -8.82
CA VAL A 249 6.05 -37.97 -8.29
C VAL A 249 7.50 -37.52 -8.19
N TYR A 250 7.81 -36.34 -8.69
CA TYR A 250 9.13 -35.73 -8.58
C TYR A 250 9.01 -34.40 -7.84
N ILE A 251 9.61 -34.35 -6.64
CA ILE A 251 9.71 -33.16 -5.82
C ILE A 251 11.10 -32.58 -6.10
N HIS A 252 11.18 -31.34 -6.57
CA HIS A 252 12.42 -30.63 -6.88
C HIS A 252 12.18 -29.12 -6.94
N ASP A 253 13.24 -28.32 -6.88
CA ASP A 253 13.19 -26.85 -7.09
C ASP A 253 12.15 -26.11 -6.21
N GLY A 254 11.77 -26.68 -5.06
CA GLY A 254 10.76 -26.13 -4.18
C GLY A 254 9.30 -26.34 -4.60
N GLY A 255 9.05 -27.26 -5.54
CA GLY A 255 7.72 -27.64 -6.02
C GLY A 255 7.62 -29.14 -6.34
N VAL A 256 6.61 -29.51 -7.12
CA VAL A 256 6.34 -30.91 -7.46
C VAL A 256 5.73 -31.06 -8.84
N GLU A 257 6.08 -32.14 -9.54
CA GLU A 257 5.44 -32.57 -10.77
C GLU A 257 5.25 -34.10 -10.82
N ILE A 258 4.39 -34.57 -11.73
CA ILE A 258 4.28 -36.00 -12.05
C ILE A 258 4.98 -36.25 -13.38
N ILE A 259 6.12 -36.94 -13.33
CA ILE A 259 6.99 -37.18 -14.50
C ILE A 259 6.57 -38.40 -15.32
N ASP A 260 5.88 -39.37 -14.71
CA ASP A 260 5.35 -40.54 -15.40
C ASP A 260 4.14 -41.14 -14.68
N ALA A 261 3.25 -41.79 -15.42
CA ALA A 261 2.06 -42.46 -14.92
C ALA A 261 1.48 -43.38 -16.00
N ASP A 262 1.04 -44.60 -15.71
CA ASP A 262 0.42 -45.51 -16.69
C ASP A 262 -1.05 -45.21 -17.03
N CYS A 263 -1.58 -44.07 -16.62
CA CYS A 263 -2.96 -43.67 -16.93
C CYS A 263 -3.14 -43.24 -18.40
N HIS A 264 -4.36 -43.42 -18.92
CA HIS A 264 -4.69 -43.09 -20.32
C HIS A 264 -4.62 -41.58 -20.61
N ASP A 265 -5.18 -40.75 -19.73
CA ASP A 265 -5.39 -39.32 -20.01
C ASP A 265 -4.10 -38.47 -19.88
N LYS A 266 -3.15 -38.97 -19.07
CA LYS A 266 -1.88 -38.31 -18.73
C LYS A 266 -2.04 -36.86 -18.24
N ILE A 267 -3.22 -36.47 -17.74
CA ILE A 267 -3.55 -35.10 -17.30
C ILE A 267 -2.56 -34.65 -16.22
N CYS A 268 -2.25 -35.52 -15.26
CA CYS A 268 -1.29 -35.24 -14.20
C CYS A 268 0.11 -34.88 -14.69
N ILE A 269 0.55 -35.45 -15.82
CA ILE A 269 1.84 -35.12 -16.45
C ILE A 269 1.72 -33.81 -17.22
N LYS A 270 0.59 -33.59 -17.90
CA LYS A 270 0.32 -32.36 -18.67
C LYS A 270 0.14 -31.12 -17.79
N THR A 271 -0.25 -31.28 -16.53
CA THR A 271 -0.32 -30.17 -15.55
C THR A 271 1.05 -29.52 -15.36
N GLY A 272 2.13 -30.30 -15.48
CA GLY A 272 3.50 -29.82 -15.30
C GLY A 272 3.83 -29.51 -13.84
N PHE A 273 4.87 -28.69 -13.66
CA PHE A 273 5.39 -28.28 -12.37
C PHE A 273 4.49 -27.26 -11.67
N ILE A 274 4.18 -27.52 -10.40
CA ILE A 274 3.47 -26.60 -9.49
C ILE A 274 4.39 -26.22 -8.33
N ASP A 275 4.28 -24.97 -7.86
CA ASP A 275 5.15 -24.41 -6.81
C ASP A 275 4.45 -23.47 -5.81
N LYS A 276 3.15 -23.21 -5.99
CA LYS A 276 2.38 -22.30 -5.12
C LYS A 276 1.45 -23.05 -4.19
N GLU A 277 1.28 -22.51 -2.99
CA GLU A 277 0.31 -23.00 -2.01
C GLU A 277 -1.11 -23.06 -2.61
N GLY A 278 -1.80 -24.17 -2.36
CA GLY A 278 -3.15 -24.43 -2.87
C GLY A 278 -3.20 -25.04 -4.27
N GLU A 279 -2.08 -25.10 -5.01
CA GLU A 279 -2.02 -25.79 -6.30
C GLU A 279 -2.12 -27.32 -6.12
N ILE A 280 -2.78 -27.99 -7.07
CA ILE A 280 -3.07 -29.44 -7.03
C ILE A 280 -2.77 -30.07 -8.39
N ILE A 281 -2.05 -31.20 -8.38
CA ILE A 281 -1.98 -32.13 -9.53
C ILE A 281 -2.86 -33.33 -9.22
N ALA A 282 -3.88 -33.59 -10.04
CA ALA A 282 -4.79 -34.71 -9.86
C ALA A 282 -4.61 -35.80 -10.94
N CYS A 283 -4.59 -37.06 -10.50
CA CYS A 283 -4.66 -38.25 -11.34
C CYS A 283 -5.94 -39.03 -10.99
N LEU A 284 -7.05 -38.67 -11.65
CA LEU A 284 -8.37 -39.25 -11.37
C LEU A 284 -8.42 -40.78 -11.56
N PRO A 285 -7.86 -41.38 -12.63
CA PRO A 285 -7.89 -42.84 -12.81
C PRO A 285 -7.22 -43.60 -11.67
N HIS A 286 -6.15 -43.03 -11.10
CA HIS A 286 -5.40 -43.64 -9.99
C HIS A 286 -5.92 -43.23 -8.60
N LYS A 287 -6.96 -42.39 -8.55
CA LYS A 287 -7.54 -41.81 -7.33
C LYS A 287 -6.47 -41.15 -6.45
N MET A 288 -5.55 -40.43 -7.10
CA MET A 288 -4.43 -39.75 -6.45
C MET A 288 -4.49 -38.25 -6.74
N TYR A 289 -4.06 -37.44 -5.79
CA TYR A 289 -3.63 -36.07 -6.06
C TYR A 289 -2.44 -35.68 -5.20
N VAL A 290 -1.73 -34.65 -5.62
CA VAL A 290 -0.64 -34.02 -4.90
C VAL A 290 -1.00 -32.55 -4.70
N LYS A 291 -0.87 -32.03 -3.48
CA LYS A 291 -1.17 -30.63 -3.12
C LYS A 291 0.02 -29.98 -2.42
N ILE A 292 0.26 -28.70 -2.70
CA ILE A 292 1.21 -27.87 -1.95
C ILE A 292 0.45 -27.16 -0.81
N LEU A 293 0.90 -27.40 0.42
CA LEU A 293 0.36 -26.79 1.65
C LEU A 293 1.37 -25.78 2.20
N GLY A 294 0.89 -24.64 2.71
CA GLY A 294 1.70 -23.72 3.50
C GLY A 294 1.60 -23.99 5.01
N GLU A 295 2.28 -23.15 5.78
CA GLU A 295 2.47 -23.27 7.24
C GLU A 295 1.17 -23.27 8.07
N ASN A 296 0.00 -22.96 7.47
CA ASN A 296 -1.26 -22.74 8.19
C ASN A 296 -2.41 -23.76 7.93
N GLU A 297 -2.24 -24.79 7.10
CA GLU A 297 -3.31 -25.80 6.88
C GLU A 297 -3.26 -26.97 7.90
N GLU A 298 -3.28 -26.67 9.21
CA GLU A 298 -3.71 -27.63 10.26
C GLU A 298 -5.17 -27.41 10.71
N VAL A 299 -5.91 -26.49 10.10
CA VAL A 299 -7.33 -26.26 10.40
C VAL A 299 -8.11 -26.13 9.10
N ASP A 300 -8.61 -27.26 8.58
CA ASP A 300 -9.94 -27.39 7.99
C ASP A 300 -10.07 -28.72 7.23
N ASN A 301 -10.40 -29.78 7.98
CA ASN A 301 -11.22 -30.88 7.48
C ASN A 301 -12.05 -31.44 8.63
N VAL A 302 -12.90 -30.57 9.20
CA VAL A 302 -14.15 -30.97 9.84
C VAL A 302 -15.26 -30.15 9.18
N SER A 303 -16.36 -30.82 8.83
CA SER A 303 -17.64 -30.34 8.26
C SER A 303 -17.74 -30.63 6.75
N TYR A 304 -18.62 -31.52 6.25
CA TYR A 304 -19.81 -32.21 6.78
C TYR A 304 -19.82 -33.68 6.34
#